data_AF-A0A3E5ENQ3-F1
#
_entry.id   AF-A0A3E5ENQ3-F1
#
_cell.length_a   1.000
_cell.length_b   1.000
_cell.length_c   1.000
_cell.angle_alpha   90.00
_cell.angle_beta   90.00
_cell.angle_gamma   90.00
#
_symmetry.space_group_name_H-M   'P 1'
#
loop_
_entity.id
_entity.type
_entity.pdbx_description
1 polymer ?
#
loop_
_entity_poly.entity_id
_entity_poly.type
_entity_poly.pdbx_seq_one_letter_code
_entity_poly.pdbx_strand_id
1 'polypeptide(L)' 'MSIKSAFESEGIDFSQVMNPPEPWDGRALIKNINGKLWYCCPFCEKKALLISQDTKIQHLKLKCKGSNCKKEFEVNV' A
#
# COMPACT_ATOMS: atom_id res chain seq x y z
N MET A 1 -7.38 20.45 -15.72
CA MET A 1 -6.80 21.11 -14.53
C MET A 1 -6.68 20.08 -13.42
N SER A 2 -5.55 20.06 -12.70
CA SER A 2 -5.39 19.23 -11.51
C SER A 2 -6.05 19.92 -10.31
N ILE A 3 -6.48 19.14 -9.31
CA ILE A 3 -7.04 19.70 -8.06
C ILE A 3 -6.01 20.61 -7.38
N LYS A 4 -4.73 20.24 -7.42
CA LYS A 4 -3.61 21.05 -6.92
C LYS A 4 -3.56 22.42 -7.58
N SER A 5 -3.60 22.45 -8.92
CA SER A 5 -3.53 23.69 -9.70
C SER A 5 -4.75 24.61 -9.48
N ALA A 6 -5.91 24.07 -9.10
CA ALA A 6 -7.09 24.88 -8.79
C ALA A 6 -6.88 25.66 -7.48
N PHE A 7 -6.47 24.99 -6.40
CA PHE A 7 -6.19 25.64 -5.12
C PHE A 7 -5.02 26.64 -5.20
N GLU A 8 -3.93 26.25 -5.87
CA GLU A 8 -2.77 27.15 -6.03
C GLU A 8 -3.12 28.41 -6.83
N SER A 9 -4.06 28.31 -7.79
CA SER A 9 -4.53 29.48 -8.56
C SER A 9 -5.35 30.47 -7.73
N GLU A 10 -5.95 29.99 -6.63
CA GLU A 10 -6.68 30.81 -5.65
C GLU A 10 -5.75 31.36 -4.56
N GLY A 11 -4.42 31.13 -4.68
CA GLY A 11 -3.44 31.55 -3.68
C GLY A 11 -3.41 30.67 -2.43
N ILE A 12 -4.07 29.51 -2.46
CA ILE A 12 -4.10 28.55 -1.36
C ILE A 12 -2.97 27.54 -1.56
N ASP A 13 -2.07 27.44 -0.57
CA ASP A 13 -1.06 26.38 -0.55
C ASP A 13 -1.78 25.03 -0.38
N PHE A 14 -1.72 24.20 -1.43
CA PHE A 14 -2.39 22.91 -1.46
C PHE A 14 -2.02 22.01 -0.27
N SER A 15 -0.83 22.17 0.31
CA SER A 15 -0.41 21.39 1.49
C SER A 15 -1.25 21.68 2.74
N GLN A 16 -1.84 22.87 2.85
CA GLN A 16 -2.67 23.29 3.99
C GLN A 16 -4.06 22.65 3.98
N VAL A 17 -4.53 22.20 2.81
CA VAL A 17 -5.84 21.56 2.62
C VAL A 17 -5.72 20.03 2.46
N MET A 18 -4.51 19.49 2.57
CA MET A 18 -4.28 18.05 2.55
C MET A 18 -4.54 17.47 3.94
N ASN A 19 -5.31 16.40 3.98
CA ASN A 19 -5.40 15.59 5.19
C ASN A 19 -4.01 15.02 5.52
N PRO A 20 -3.61 14.98 6.80
CA PRO A 20 -2.40 14.30 7.21
C PRO A 20 -2.47 12.82 6.76
N PRO A 21 -1.32 12.21 6.41
CA PRO A 21 -1.30 10.81 6.03
C PRO A 21 -1.81 9.95 7.18
N GLU A 22 -2.71 9.02 6.87
CA GLU A 22 -3.20 8.07 7.86
C GLU A 22 -2.04 7.20 8.37
N PRO A 23 -2.00 6.87 9.68
CA PRO A 23 -1.01 5.95 10.20
C PRO A 23 -1.19 4.58 9.54
N TRP A 24 -0.10 4.03 9.01
CA TRP A 24 -0.11 2.70 8.43
C TRP A 24 -0.29 1.64 9.51
N ASP A 25 -1.22 0.71 9.28
CA ASP A 25 -1.67 -0.32 10.22
C ASP A 25 -0.78 -1.58 10.24
N GLY A 26 0.36 -1.57 9.56
CA GLY A 26 1.27 -2.70 9.49
C GLY A 26 0.91 -3.74 8.43
N ARG A 27 -0.17 -3.55 7.67
CA ARG A 27 -0.68 -4.56 6.73
C ARG A 27 -0.05 -4.47 5.34
N ALA A 28 -0.04 -5.62 4.67
CA ALA A 28 0.41 -5.76 3.30
C ALA A 28 -0.49 -5.00 2.30
N LEU A 29 0.11 -4.57 1.20
CA LEU A 29 -0.60 -3.88 0.12
C LEU A 29 -1.26 -4.90 -0.80
N ILE A 30 -2.57 -4.77 -1.05
CA ILE A 30 -3.28 -5.66 -1.99
C ILE A 30 -3.25 -5.05 -3.39
N LYS A 31 -2.81 -5.82 -4.38
CA LYS A 31 -2.80 -5.40 -5.79
C LYS A 31 -3.36 -6.48 -6.70
N ASN A 32 -4.18 -6.06 -7.66
CA ASN A 32 -4.51 -6.91 -8.81
C ASN A 32 -3.40 -6.77 -9.86
N ILE A 33 -2.72 -7.87 -10.16
CA ILE A 33 -1.64 -7.92 -11.16
C ILE A 33 -1.97 -9.04 -12.14
N ASN A 34 -2.31 -8.68 -13.38
CA ASN A 34 -2.70 -9.59 -14.46
C ASN A 34 -3.89 -10.50 -14.08
N GLY A 35 -4.93 -9.93 -13.46
CA GLY A 35 -6.14 -10.66 -13.08
C GLY A 35 -6.01 -11.50 -11.81
N LYS A 36 -4.86 -11.44 -11.12
CA LYS A 36 -4.60 -12.17 -9.87
C LYS A 36 -4.40 -11.21 -8.73
N LEU A 37 -5.02 -11.48 -7.58
CA LEU A 37 -4.80 -10.71 -6.35
C LEU A 37 -3.49 -11.14 -5.68
N TRP A 38 -2.67 -10.16 -5.34
CA TRP A 38 -1.40 -10.35 -4.65
C TRP A 38 -1.35 -9.49 -3.41
N TYR A 39 -0.82 -10.05 -2.32
CA TYR A 39 -0.18 -9.27 -1.30
C TYR A 39 1.22 -8.88 -1.76
N CYS A 40 1.46 -7.57 -1.76
CA CYS A 40 2.71 -6.93 -2.08
C CYS A 40 3.31 -6.34 -0.80
N CYS A 41 4.64 -6.28 -0.76
CA CYS A 41 5.35 -5.55 0.29
C CYS A 41 4.92 -4.08 0.27
N PRO A 42 4.46 -3.49 1.38
CA PRO A 42 4.01 -2.10 1.41
C PRO A 42 5.17 -1.10 1.26
N PHE A 43 6.42 -1.56 1.42
CA PHE A 43 7.60 -0.70 1.35
C PHE A 43 8.32 -0.68 0.00
N CYS A 44 8.28 -1.79 -0.73
CA CYS A 44 8.99 -1.92 -2.02
C CYS A 44 8.11 -2.48 -3.14
N GLU A 45 6.83 -2.73 -2.83
CA GLU A 45 5.76 -3.12 -3.76
C GLU A 45 5.97 -4.45 -4.49
N LYS A 46 7.07 -5.15 -4.22
CA LYS A 46 7.33 -6.48 -4.76
C LYS A 46 6.28 -7.47 -4.29
N LYS A 47 5.87 -8.34 -5.22
CA LYS A 47 4.97 -9.47 -4.98
C LYS A 47 5.51 -10.34 -3.84
N ALA A 48 4.67 -10.59 -2.85
CA ALA A 48 5.05 -11.38 -1.68
C ALA A 48 4.26 -12.68 -1.59
N LEU A 49 2.94 -12.61 -1.76
CA LEU A 49 2.06 -13.77 -1.67
C LEU A 49 0.90 -13.65 -2.66
N LEU A 50 0.62 -14.73 -3.40
CA LEU A 50 -0.55 -14.84 -4.27
C LEU A 50 -1.77 -15.23 -3.42
N ILE A 51 -2.91 -14.59 -3.68
CA ILE A 51 -4.17 -14.83 -2.98
C ILE A 51 -5.15 -15.48 -3.96
N SER A 52 -5.71 -16.64 -3.59
CA SER A 52 -6.88 -17.23 -4.24
C SER A 52 -8.16 -16.90 -3.46
N GLN A 53 -9.33 -17.13 -4.07
CA GLN A 53 -10.63 -16.90 -3.41
C GLN A 53 -10.81 -17.72 -2.13
N ASP A 54 -10.21 -18.91 -2.07
CA ASP A 54 -10.30 -19.81 -0.92
C ASP A 54 -9.19 -19.60 0.12
N THR A 55 -8.25 -18.69 -0.16
CA THR A 55 -7.15 -18.41 0.78
C THR A 55 -7.73 -17.78 2.04
N LYS A 56 -7.37 -18.32 3.21
CA LYS A 56 -7.68 -17.75 4.53
C LYS A 56 -6.40 -17.66 5.35
N ILE A 57 -6.05 -16.46 5.78
CA ILE A 57 -4.81 -16.19 6.51
C ILE A 57 -5.10 -15.20 7.62
N GLN A 58 -4.68 -15.54 8.84
CA GLN A 58 -4.83 -14.66 10.00
C GLN A 58 -3.49 -14.47 10.68
N HIS A 59 -3.13 -13.22 10.94
CA HIS A 59 -1.95 -12.76 11.66
C HIS A 59 -0.61 -13.29 11.13
N LEU A 60 -0.53 -13.54 9.82
CA LEU A 60 0.72 -14.00 9.20
C LEU A 60 1.70 -12.84 9.07
N LYS A 61 2.77 -12.86 9.86
CA LYS A 61 3.90 -11.96 9.70
C LYS A 61 4.81 -12.47 8.61
N LEU A 62 5.00 -11.68 7.56
CA LEU A 62 5.82 -12.04 6.41
C LEU A 62 6.97 -11.06 6.25
N LYS A 63 8.18 -11.61 6.10
CA LYS A 63 9.39 -10.85 5.80
C LYS A 63 9.54 -10.67 4.30
N CYS A 64 9.75 -9.43 3.86
CA CYS A 64 9.98 -9.12 2.45
C CYS A 64 11.24 -9.83 1.92
N LYS A 65 11.09 -10.57 0.81
CA LYS A 65 12.21 -11.26 0.12
C LYS A 65 13.07 -10.34 -0.76
N GLY A 66 12.71 -9.06 -0.89
CA GLY A 66 13.52 -8.10 -1.64
C GLY A 66 14.85 -7.84 -0.93
N SER A 67 15.96 -8.02 -1.64
CA SER A 67 17.32 -7.97 -1.09
C SER A 67 17.62 -6.74 -0.23
N ASN A 68 17.11 -5.57 -0.63
CA ASN A 68 17.32 -4.29 0.07
C ASN A 68 16.18 -3.92 1.04
N CYS A 69 15.06 -4.63 1.02
CA CYS A 69 13.90 -4.27 1.84
C CYS A 69 13.92 -5.02 3.16
N LYS A 70 13.78 -6.35 3.15
CA LYS A 70 13.83 -7.24 4.34
C LYS A 70 12.90 -6.86 5.51
N LYS A 71 12.02 -5.87 5.35
CA LYS A 71 11.04 -5.43 6.36
C LYS A 71 9.93 -6.45 6.52
N GLU A 72 9.30 -6.46 7.68
CA GLU A 72 8.17 -7.32 8.02
C GLU A 72 6.85 -6.57 7.90
N PHE A 73 5.80 -7.30 7.57
CA PHE A 73 4.43 -6.78 7.47
C PHE A 73 3.43 -7.92 7.70
N GLU A 74 2.20 -7.56 8.05
CA GLU A 74 1.14 -8.53 8.34
C GLU A 74 0.26 -8.80 7.10
N VAL A 75 -0.10 -10.06 6.92
CA VAL A 75 -1.01 -10.53 5.88
C VAL A 75 -2.26 -11.11 6.56
N ASN A 76 -3.42 -10.57 6.21
CA ASN A 76 -4.73 -11.00 6.72
C ASN A 76 -5.73 -11.10 5.57
N VAL A 77 -6.29 -12.28 5.31
CA VAL A 77 -7.26 -12.49 4.22
C VAL A 77 -8.34 -13.48 4.59
#